data_AF-A0A2M4ATG8-F1
#
_entry.id   AF-A0A2M4ATG8-F1
#
_cell.length_a   1.000
_cell.length_b   1.000
_cell.length_c   1.000
_cell.angle_alpha   90.00
_cell.angle_beta   90.00
_cell.angle_gamma   90.00
#
_symmetry.space_group_name_H-M   'P 1'
#
loop_
_entity.id
_entity.type
_entity.pdbx_description
1 polymer ?
#
loop_
_entity_poly.entity_id
_entity_poly.type
_entity_poly.pdbx_seq_one_letter_code
_entity_poly.pdbx_strand_id
1 'polypeptide(L)'
;ESKLLKIEHDIEEHRSKQELSHKEMIAAIQKLERQVAANVSEVYGNQQNVHASLHELDRDIGRVLYNQYYGSTFSSCKNVPSNVSGTYLIRVKNDSDPFKVYCEQEAFGGGWIVFQYRYDGSLDFYRGWDEFRDGFGDLNKEFWLGLEKMHQITSGRKHELMVELKDFSGNYKYARYNAFEIGTESAKYNLKVLGNYTGTAGNAMYFDKGSKFSTKDQNNDADSTTHCALHQEGAWWHWYCTRANLNGRYMNAEHYKSMRWNYFAHNNQGLSYSRMMIRELE
;
A
#
# COMPACT_ATOMS: atom_id res chain seq x y z
N GLU A 1 -58.75 -8.27 -78.29
CA GLU A 1 -57.73 -7.20 -78.45
C GLU A 1 -57.94 -5.97 -77.58
N SER A 2 -59.08 -5.24 -77.67
CA SER A 2 -59.28 -3.96 -76.93
C SER A 2 -59.06 -4.01 -75.40
N LYS A 3 -59.43 -5.10 -74.72
CA LYS A 3 -59.20 -5.23 -73.26
C LYS A 3 -57.72 -5.46 -72.89
N LEU A 4 -56.94 -6.08 -73.77
CA LEU A 4 -55.53 -6.39 -73.52
C LEU A 4 -54.68 -5.11 -73.59
N LEU A 5 -54.90 -4.29 -74.61
CA LEU A 5 -54.24 -2.98 -74.79
C LEU A 5 -54.49 -2.03 -73.62
N LYS A 6 -55.68 -2.07 -73.02
CA LYS A 6 -56.00 -1.25 -71.84
C LYS A 6 -55.22 -1.72 -70.60
N ILE A 7 -55.10 -3.03 -70.40
CA ILE A 7 -54.31 -3.61 -69.30
C ILE A 7 -52.83 -3.28 -69.47
N GLU A 8 -52.28 -3.34 -70.68
CA GLU A 8 -50.89 -2.98 -70.96
C GLU A 8 -50.62 -1.49 -70.64
N HIS A 9 -51.53 -0.60 -71.01
CA HIS A 9 -51.43 0.82 -70.68
C HIS A 9 -51.47 1.07 -69.16
N ASP A 10 -52.42 0.44 -68.46
CA ASP A 10 -52.57 0.58 -67.00
C ASP A 10 -51.33 0.03 -66.25
N ILE A 11 -50.71 -1.05 -66.75
CA ILE A 11 -49.46 -1.59 -66.21
C ILE A 11 -48.30 -0.60 -66.36
N GLU A 12 -48.17 0.03 -67.53
CA GLU A 12 -47.08 0.98 -67.81
C GLU A 12 -47.24 2.28 -66.98
N GLU A 13 -48.49 2.73 -66.79
CA GLU A 13 -48.79 3.87 -65.92
C GLU A 13 -48.48 3.55 -64.45
N HIS A 14 -48.85 2.36 -63.97
CA HIS A 14 -48.51 1.90 -62.62
C HIS A 14 -46.99 1.79 -62.42
N ARG A 15 -46.28 1.21 -63.40
CA ARG A 15 -44.81 1.12 -63.38
C ARG A 15 -44.18 2.50 -63.28
N SER A 16 -44.62 3.45 -64.10
CA SER A 16 -44.11 4.83 -64.09
C SER A 16 -44.34 5.53 -62.75
N LYS A 17 -45.52 5.36 -62.14
CA LYS A 17 -45.82 5.90 -60.80
C LYS A 17 -44.95 5.25 -59.72
N GLN A 18 -44.72 3.94 -59.81
CA GLN A 18 -43.88 3.21 -58.87
C GLN A 18 -42.40 3.62 -58.98
N GLU A 19 -41.89 3.86 -60.19
CA GLU A 19 -40.53 4.40 -60.40
C GLU A 19 -40.37 5.81 -59.83
N LEU A 20 -41.37 6.68 -60.00
CA LEU A 20 -41.36 8.02 -59.42
C LEU A 20 -41.32 7.98 -57.90
N SER A 21 -42.20 7.17 -57.28
CA SER A 21 -42.23 6.97 -55.83
C SER A 21 -40.91 6.40 -55.30
N HIS A 22 -40.29 5.47 -56.03
CA HIS A 22 -39.00 4.91 -55.65
C HIS A 22 -37.88 5.96 -55.70
N LYS A 23 -37.86 6.83 -56.72
CA LYS A 23 -36.89 7.94 -56.80
C LYS A 23 -37.04 8.93 -55.65
N GLU A 24 -38.27 9.27 -55.27
CA GLU A 24 -38.54 10.15 -54.12
C GLU A 24 -38.07 9.53 -52.80
N MET A 25 -38.31 8.23 -52.61
CA MET A 25 -37.84 7.49 -51.44
C MET A 25 -36.31 7.45 -51.36
N ILE A 26 -35.62 7.19 -52.49
CA ILE A 26 -34.14 7.22 -52.54
C ILE A 26 -33.61 8.62 -52.18
N ALA A 27 -34.22 9.68 -52.71
CA ALA A 27 -33.81 11.05 -52.40
C ALA A 27 -34.01 11.38 -50.91
N ALA A 28 -35.11 10.89 -50.30
CA ALA A 28 -35.36 11.04 -48.87
C ALA A 28 -34.33 10.28 -48.02
N ILE A 29 -33.99 9.04 -48.39
CA ILE A 29 -32.95 8.24 -47.73
C ILE A 29 -31.60 8.95 -47.79
N GLN A 30 -31.18 9.43 -48.97
CA GLN A 30 -29.91 10.16 -49.12
C GLN A 30 -29.86 11.47 -48.32
N LYS A 31 -31.02 12.10 -48.10
CA LYS A 31 -31.10 13.29 -47.23
C LYS A 31 -30.95 12.90 -45.76
N LEU A 32 -31.62 11.83 -45.32
CA LEU A 32 -31.48 11.29 -43.97
C LEU A 32 -30.06 10.81 -43.70
N GLU A 33 -29.41 10.12 -44.64
CA GLU A 33 -28.01 9.68 -44.52
C GLU A 33 -27.07 10.85 -44.30
N ARG A 34 -27.25 11.96 -45.05
CA ARG A 34 -26.46 13.18 -44.85
C ARG A 34 -26.69 13.83 -43.49
N GLN A 35 -27.94 13.84 -43.01
CA GLN A 35 -28.26 14.35 -41.68
C GLN A 35 -27.66 13.47 -40.57
N VAL A 36 -27.76 12.15 -40.71
CA VAL A 36 -27.16 11.18 -39.77
C VAL A 36 -25.64 11.34 -39.75
N ALA A 37 -25.00 11.46 -40.92
CA ALA A 37 -23.55 11.67 -40.99
C ALA A 37 -23.11 12.98 -40.31
N ALA A 38 -23.87 14.07 -40.50
CA ALA A 38 -23.59 15.35 -39.84
C ALA A 38 -23.73 15.24 -38.31
N ASN A 39 -24.83 14.65 -37.83
CA ASN A 39 -25.07 14.46 -36.40
C ASN A 39 -24.01 13.55 -35.75
N VAL A 40 -23.60 12.48 -36.44
CA VAL A 40 -22.55 11.58 -35.95
C VAL A 40 -21.22 12.33 -35.81
N SER A 41 -20.85 13.15 -36.81
CA SER A 41 -19.64 13.98 -36.74
C SER A 41 -19.67 14.95 -35.55
N GLU A 42 -20.81 15.60 -35.32
CA GLU A 42 -21.00 16.51 -34.18
C GLU A 42 -20.86 15.77 -32.83
N VAL A 43 -21.48 14.60 -32.69
CA VAL A 43 -21.37 13.76 -31.48
C VAL A 43 -19.91 13.35 -31.21
N TYR A 44 -19.17 12.93 -32.25
CA TYR A 44 -17.75 12.58 -32.10
C TYR A 44 -16.91 13.79 -31.66
N GLY A 45 -17.16 14.98 -32.21
CA GLY A 45 -16.47 16.20 -31.79
C GLY A 45 -16.76 16.54 -30.32
N ASN A 46 -18.02 16.46 -29.91
CA ASN A 46 -18.43 16.70 -28.53
C ASN A 46 -17.79 15.68 -27.57
N GLN A 47 -17.71 14.41 -27.96
CA GLN A 47 -17.06 13.36 -27.15
C GLN A 47 -15.57 13.64 -26.93
N GLN A 48 -14.85 14.09 -27.97
CA GLN A 48 -13.43 14.44 -27.86
C GLN A 48 -13.21 15.63 -26.91
N ASN A 49 -14.07 16.63 -26.98
CA ASN A 49 -14.01 17.79 -26.09
C ASN A 49 -14.21 17.38 -24.61
N VAL A 50 -15.21 16.54 -24.33
CA VAL A 50 -15.44 16.01 -22.98
C VAL A 50 -14.24 15.21 -22.46
N HIS A 51 -13.65 14.36 -23.31
CA HIS A 51 -12.47 13.58 -22.93
C HIS A 51 -11.26 14.47 -22.61
N ALA A 52 -11.03 15.54 -23.38
CA ALA A 52 -9.98 16.51 -23.12
C ALA A 52 -10.20 17.25 -21.80
N SER A 53 -11.43 17.72 -21.54
CA SER A 53 -11.77 18.39 -20.29
C SER A 53 -11.64 17.48 -19.07
N LEU A 54 -11.99 16.19 -19.18
CA LEU A 54 -11.79 15.21 -18.11
C LEU A 54 -10.31 15.00 -17.78
N HIS A 55 -9.44 14.93 -18.80
CA HIS A 55 -8.00 14.83 -18.59
C HIS A 55 -7.39 16.08 -17.96
N GLU A 56 -7.91 17.25 -18.29
CA GLU A 56 -7.48 18.51 -17.68
C GLU A 56 -7.92 18.61 -16.23
N LEU A 57 -9.17 18.20 -15.93
CA LEU A 57 -9.69 18.13 -14.57
C LEU A 57 -8.89 17.14 -13.71
N ASP A 58 -8.55 15.96 -14.24
CA ASP A 58 -7.72 14.96 -13.54
C ASP A 58 -6.34 15.54 -13.18
N ARG A 59 -5.72 16.28 -14.10
CA ARG A 59 -4.44 16.97 -13.86
C ARG A 59 -4.55 18.07 -12.82
N ASP A 60 -5.61 18.87 -12.87
CA ASP A 60 -5.86 19.94 -11.89
C ASP A 60 -6.17 19.39 -10.51
N ILE A 61 -6.96 18.32 -10.42
CA ILE A 61 -7.17 17.55 -9.18
C ILE A 61 -5.82 17.04 -8.66
N GLY A 62 -5.00 16.44 -9.51
CA GLY A 62 -3.65 16.00 -9.17
C GLY A 62 -2.78 17.14 -8.60
N ARG A 63 -2.83 18.33 -9.19
CA ARG A 63 -2.09 19.52 -8.73
C ARG A 63 -2.62 20.08 -7.41
N VAL A 64 -3.94 20.15 -7.24
CA VAL A 64 -4.57 20.63 -6.00
C VAL A 64 -4.28 19.66 -4.87
N LEU A 65 -4.46 18.36 -5.10
CA LEU A 65 -4.08 17.32 -4.15
C LEU A 65 -2.57 17.38 -3.86
N TYR A 66 -1.71 17.58 -4.85
CA TYR A 66 -0.27 17.74 -4.64
C TYR A 66 0.08 18.94 -3.77
N ASN A 67 -0.48 20.13 -4.03
CA ASN A 67 -0.18 21.32 -3.24
C ASN A 67 -0.84 21.28 -1.85
N GLN A 68 -1.96 20.59 -1.70
CA GLN A 68 -2.66 20.43 -0.44
C GLN A 68 -2.09 19.31 0.45
N TYR A 69 -1.51 18.24 -0.14
CA TYR A 69 -1.00 17.05 0.58
C TYR A 69 0.52 16.82 0.48
N TYR A 70 1.17 17.20 -0.62
CA TYR A 70 2.55 16.83 -0.94
C TYR A 70 3.55 18.01 -0.90
N GLY A 71 3.08 19.26 -0.92
CA GLY A 71 3.91 20.46 -0.67
C GLY A 71 4.18 20.72 0.82
N SER A 72 3.49 20.00 1.70
CA SER A 72 3.53 20.19 3.15
C SER A 72 4.36 19.06 3.78
N THR A 73 5.40 19.43 4.54
CA THR A 73 6.07 18.48 5.43
C THR A 73 5.33 18.46 6.77
N PHE A 74 5.05 17.26 7.30
CA PHE A 74 4.42 17.10 8.60
C PHE A 74 5.45 16.63 9.62
N SER A 75 5.26 16.97 10.90
CA SER A 75 6.17 16.50 11.95
C SER A 75 5.91 15.05 12.38
N SER A 76 4.68 14.57 12.20
CA SER A 76 4.28 13.19 12.47
C SER A 76 3.00 12.83 11.69
N CYS A 77 2.66 11.54 11.63
CA CYS A 77 1.38 11.11 11.07
C CYS A 77 0.16 11.62 11.88
N LYS A 78 0.31 11.97 13.16
CA LYS A 78 -0.78 12.60 13.94
C LYS A 78 -1.16 13.98 13.41
N ASN A 79 -0.24 14.67 12.74
CA ASN A 79 -0.45 16.04 12.27
C ASN A 79 -0.92 16.10 10.82
N VAL A 80 -1.16 14.95 10.19
CA VAL A 80 -1.68 14.87 8.83
C VAL A 80 -3.20 15.17 8.86
N PRO A 81 -3.69 16.22 8.17
CA PRO A 81 -5.09 16.67 8.28
C PRO A 81 -6.12 15.73 7.66
N SER A 82 -5.68 14.84 6.79
CA SER A 82 -6.54 14.08 5.88
C SER A 82 -7.32 12.94 6.52
N ASN A 83 -6.89 12.46 7.68
CA ASN A 83 -7.32 11.19 8.27
C ASN A 83 -7.38 10.02 7.24
N VAL A 84 -6.59 10.09 6.16
CA VAL A 84 -6.54 9.08 5.10
C VAL A 84 -5.22 8.34 5.17
N SER A 85 -5.26 7.02 5.20
CA SER A 85 -4.05 6.20 5.19
C SER A 85 -3.31 6.32 3.85
N GLY A 86 -1.98 6.40 3.88
CA GLY A 86 -1.19 6.60 2.67
C GLY A 86 0.24 7.04 2.93
N THR A 87 0.97 7.34 1.85
CA THR A 87 2.36 7.81 1.93
C THR A 87 2.42 9.32 2.12
N TYR A 88 3.13 9.77 3.15
CA TYR A 88 3.32 11.19 3.49
C TYR A 88 4.80 11.51 3.71
N LEU A 89 5.16 12.78 3.50
CA LEU A 89 6.50 13.29 3.72
C LEU A 89 6.61 13.87 5.15
N ILE A 90 7.43 13.24 5.99
CA ILE A 90 7.60 13.60 7.41
C ILE A 90 8.96 14.22 7.66
N ARG A 91 9.00 15.30 8.45
CA ARG A 91 10.20 15.95 8.96
C ARG A 91 10.19 15.87 10.49
N VAL A 92 11.00 14.97 11.06
CA VAL A 92 11.01 14.74 12.51
C VAL A 92 11.63 15.93 13.26
N LYS A 93 12.74 16.46 12.76
CA LYS A 93 13.42 17.64 13.30
C LYS A 93 13.60 18.71 12.22
N ASN A 94 13.57 19.98 12.60
CA ASN A 94 13.64 21.10 11.65
C ASN A 94 14.95 21.11 10.83
N ASP A 95 16.02 20.54 11.37
CA ASP A 95 17.35 20.43 10.78
C ASP A 95 17.60 19.09 10.06
N SER A 96 16.61 18.18 10.05
CA SER A 96 16.69 16.90 9.33
C SER A 96 16.00 16.97 7.97
N ASP A 97 16.56 16.25 7.00
CA ASP A 97 15.89 16.05 5.71
C ASP A 97 14.60 15.26 5.91
N PRO A 98 13.50 15.67 5.26
CA PRO A 98 12.25 14.95 5.35
C PRO A 98 12.33 13.63 4.57
N PHE A 99 11.60 12.61 5.04
CA PHE A 99 11.50 11.33 4.36
C PHE A 99 10.08 10.81 4.31
N LYS A 100 9.81 9.94 3.32
CA LYS A 100 8.48 9.35 3.13
C LYS A 100 8.25 8.25 4.17
N VAL A 101 7.03 8.21 4.71
CA VAL A 101 6.52 7.12 5.55
C VAL A 101 5.11 6.75 5.12
N TYR A 102 4.65 5.56 5.50
CA TYR A 102 3.24 5.20 5.39
C TYR A 102 2.52 5.56 6.70
N CYS A 103 1.55 6.47 6.63
CA CYS A 103 0.67 6.80 7.74
C CYS A 103 -0.58 5.93 7.71
N GLU A 104 -0.86 5.25 8.83
CA GLU A 104 -2.12 4.56 9.08
C GLU A 104 -3.01 5.47 9.93
N GLN A 105 -4.13 5.90 9.35
CA GLN A 105 -5.04 6.88 9.92
C GLN A 105 -6.39 6.29 10.36
N GLU A 106 -6.74 5.10 9.91
CA GLU A 106 -8.04 4.49 10.16
C GLU A 106 -7.98 3.58 11.40
N ALA A 107 -6.91 2.80 11.54
CA ALA A 107 -6.77 1.86 12.63
C ALA A 107 -6.39 2.56 13.97
N PHE A 108 -6.98 2.10 15.07
CA PHE A 108 -6.65 2.51 16.44
C PHE A 108 -6.63 4.04 16.69
N GLY A 109 -7.51 4.78 16.02
CA GLY A 109 -7.61 6.24 16.13
C GLY A 109 -6.54 7.01 15.37
N GLY A 110 -5.84 6.36 14.43
CA GLY A 110 -4.94 7.01 13.49
C GLY A 110 -3.66 7.59 14.07
N GLY A 111 -2.91 8.28 13.22
CA GLY A 111 -1.64 8.93 13.55
C GLY A 111 -0.45 7.97 13.63
N TRP A 112 -0.57 6.77 13.07
CA TRP A 112 0.47 5.74 13.16
C TRP A 112 1.45 5.83 11.99
N ILE A 113 2.75 5.73 12.27
CA ILE A 113 3.80 5.49 11.27
C ILE A 113 4.01 3.99 11.18
N VAL A 114 3.71 3.38 10.03
CA VAL A 114 4.03 1.97 9.77
C VAL A 114 5.51 1.87 9.39
N PHE A 115 6.24 0.97 10.05
CA PHE A 115 7.67 0.79 9.80
C PHE A 115 8.06 -0.61 9.33
N GLN A 116 7.15 -1.57 9.48
CA GLN A 116 7.28 -2.90 8.91
C GLN A 116 5.90 -3.33 8.47
N TYR A 117 5.82 -3.85 7.24
CA TYR A 117 4.57 -4.43 6.73
C TYR A 117 4.84 -5.70 5.92
N ARG A 118 4.19 -6.82 6.31
CA ARG A 118 4.24 -8.14 5.66
C ARG A 118 2.82 -8.70 5.52
N TYR A 119 2.47 -9.23 4.36
CA TYR A 119 1.15 -9.82 4.11
C TYR A 119 1.08 -10.78 2.91
N ASP A 120 2.09 -10.84 2.03
CA ASP A 120 2.06 -11.68 0.82
C ASP A 120 3.37 -12.44 0.55
N GLY A 121 4.46 -12.10 1.23
CA GLY A 121 5.76 -12.75 1.06
C GLY A 121 6.47 -12.41 -0.24
N SER A 122 6.02 -11.38 -0.96
CA SER A 122 6.63 -10.92 -2.22
C SER A 122 8.01 -10.29 -2.04
N LEU A 123 8.33 -9.82 -0.82
CA LEU A 123 9.59 -9.20 -0.49
C LEU A 123 10.44 -10.11 0.42
N ASP A 124 11.67 -10.37 0.01
CA ASP A 124 12.65 -11.07 0.83
C ASP A 124 13.18 -10.16 1.95
N PHE A 125 13.08 -10.63 3.20
CA PHE A 125 13.56 -9.95 4.41
C PHE A 125 14.87 -10.54 4.95
N TYR A 126 15.44 -11.57 4.32
CA TYR A 126 16.74 -12.12 4.69
C TYR A 126 17.90 -11.26 4.15
N ARG A 127 17.95 -10.03 4.63
CA ARG A 127 18.81 -8.93 4.15
C ARG A 127 19.99 -8.63 5.08
N GLY A 128 20.96 -7.87 4.56
CA GLY A 128 22.16 -7.44 5.29
C GLY A 128 21.95 -6.19 6.16
N TRP A 129 23.01 -5.78 6.86
CA TRP A 129 23.00 -4.63 7.77
C TRP A 129 22.59 -3.34 7.09
N ASP A 130 23.27 -2.98 5.98
CA ASP A 130 23.02 -1.72 5.27
C ASP A 130 21.58 -1.63 4.75
N GLU A 131 21.01 -2.74 4.24
CA GLU A 131 19.62 -2.78 3.80
C GLU A 131 18.65 -2.53 4.99
N PHE A 132 18.88 -3.16 6.15
CA PHE A 132 18.05 -2.92 7.34
C PHE A 132 18.27 -1.51 7.94
N ARG A 133 19.46 -0.94 7.80
CA ARG A 133 19.76 0.44 8.19
C ARG A 133 18.95 1.43 7.36
N ASP A 134 19.04 1.31 6.04
CA ASP A 134 18.54 2.31 5.09
C ASP A 134 17.05 2.13 4.75
N GLY A 135 16.56 0.89 4.86
CA GLY A 135 15.21 0.49 4.51
C GLY A 135 15.12 -0.15 3.12
N PHE A 136 14.09 -0.96 2.90
CA PHE A 136 13.85 -1.66 1.64
C PHE A 136 12.37 -1.97 1.44
N GLY A 137 11.98 -2.24 0.19
CA GLY A 137 10.60 -2.48 -0.21
C GLY A 137 9.89 -1.22 -0.72
N ASP A 138 8.56 -1.29 -0.78
CA ASP A 138 7.68 -0.21 -1.26
C ASP A 138 6.68 0.14 -0.16
N LEU A 139 6.56 1.42 0.19
CA LEU A 139 5.64 1.89 1.24
C LEU A 139 4.17 1.54 0.95
N ASN A 140 3.81 1.22 -0.30
CA ASN A 140 2.47 0.77 -0.67
C ASN A 140 2.32 -0.76 -0.75
N LYS A 141 3.37 -1.52 -0.43
CA LYS A 141 3.42 -2.99 -0.43
C LYS A 141 4.09 -3.49 0.86
N GLU A 142 4.80 -4.62 0.80
CA GLU A 142 5.69 -5.03 1.88
C GLU A 142 6.93 -4.12 1.94
N PHE A 143 7.35 -3.75 3.15
CA PHE A 143 8.55 -2.93 3.34
C PHE A 143 9.10 -3.00 4.77
N TRP A 144 10.35 -2.54 4.89
CA TRP A 144 11.01 -2.15 6.13
C TRP A 144 11.48 -0.70 6.00
N LEU A 145 11.06 0.17 6.92
CA LEU A 145 11.30 1.62 6.80
C LEU A 145 12.79 2.00 6.88
N GLY A 146 13.58 1.22 7.61
CA GLY A 146 14.99 1.48 7.90
C GLY A 146 15.23 1.87 9.35
N LEU A 147 16.23 1.26 9.97
CA LEU A 147 16.60 1.51 11.37
C LEU A 147 17.03 2.96 11.61
N GLU A 148 17.67 3.60 10.64
CA GLU A 148 18.12 4.99 10.81
C GLU A 148 16.94 5.95 10.90
N LYS A 149 15.94 5.80 10.02
CA LYS A 149 14.69 6.59 10.09
C LYS A 149 13.94 6.30 11.39
N MET A 150 13.89 5.03 11.81
CA MET A 150 13.25 4.62 13.07
C MET A 150 13.94 5.23 14.30
N HIS A 151 15.27 5.30 14.31
CA HIS A 151 16.02 5.95 15.36
C HIS A 151 15.72 7.45 15.41
N GLN A 152 15.71 8.12 14.25
CA GLN A 152 15.39 9.55 14.17
C GLN A 152 13.99 9.84 14.72
N ILE A 153 12.98 9.05 14.36
CA ILE A 153 11.59 9.20 14.84
C ILE A 153 11.52 9.00 16.35
N THR A 154 12.01 7.85 16.84
CA THR A 154 11.79 7.42 18.23
C THR A 154 12.67 8.14 19.24
N SER A 155 13.83 8.68 18.83
CA SER A 155 14.68 9.50 19.69
C SER A 155 14.20 10.95 19.80
N GLY A 156 13.41 11.43 18.84
CA GLY A 156 12.89 12.80 18.85
C GLY A 156 11.78 13.01 19.89
N ARG A 157 10.90 12.02 20.07
CA ARG A 157 9.73 12.07 20.96
C ARG A 157 9.38 10.68 21.47
N LYS A 158 8.62 10.59 22.56
CA LYS A 158 8.14 9.29 23.08
C LYS A 158 7.15 8.69 22.08
N HIS A 159 7.29 7.40 21.80
CA HIS A 159 6.38 6.67 20.92
C HIS A 159 5.85 5.41 21.61
N GLU A 160 4.60 5.06 21.33
CA GLU A 160 4.10 3.71 21.57
C GLU A 160 4.29 2.83 20.33
N LEU A 161 4.30 1.52 20.54
CA LEU A 161 4.38 0.50 19.50
C LEU A 161 3.09 -0.33 19.46
N MET A 162 2.55 -0.54 18.26
CA MET A 162 1.53 -1.52 17.96
C MET A 162 2.08 -2.56 16.99
N VAL A 163 1.82 -3.83 17.28
CA VAL A 163 2.16 -4.98 16.44
C VAL A 163 0.89 -5.76 16.17
N GLU A 164 0.46 -5.81 14.92
CA GLU A 164 -0.69 -6.57 14.45
C GLU A 164 -0.25 -7.84 13.75
N LEU A 165 -0.95 -8.94 14.00
CA LEU A 165 -0.55 -10.27 13.54
C LEU A 165 -1.77 -11.05 13.05
N LYS A 166 -1.62 -11.79 11.94
CA LYS A 166 -2.57 -12.83 11.53
C LYS A 166 -1.87 -14.12 11.16
N ASP A 167 -2.51 -15.25 11.43
CA ASP A 167 -2.10 -16.54 10.90
C ASP A 167 -2.74 -16.84 9.54
N PHE A 168 -2.35 -17.95 8.90
CA PHE A 168 -2.90 -18.38 7.62
C PHE A 168 -4.37 -18.84 7.68
N SER A 169 -4.93 -19.01 8.89
CA SER A 169 -6.35 -19.30 9.11
C SER A 169 -7.18 -18.03 9.33
N GLY A 170 -6.55 -16.85 9.31
CA GLY A 170 -7.21 -15.56 9.48
C GLY A 170 -7.44 -15.14 10.94
N ASN A 171 -6.94 -15.91 11.92
CA ASN A 171 -7.01 -15.49 13.32
C ASN A 171 -6.16 -14.22 13.51
N TYR A 172 -6.67 -13.26 14.28
CA TYR A 172 -6.01 -11.98 14.51
C TYR A 172 -5.65 -11.80 15.99
N LYS A 173 -4.44 -11.32 16.26
CA LYS A 173 -4.02 -10.86 17.59
C LYS A 173 -3.14 -9.63 17.46
N TYR A 174 -3.00 -8.90 18.56
CA TYR A 174 -2.12 -7.73 18.61
C TYR A 174 -1.29 -7.67 19.90
N ALA A 175 -0.17 -6.97 19.84
CA ALA A 175 0.65 -6.59 20.98
C ALA A 175 0.90 -5.08 20.94
N ARG A 176 0.64 -4.40 22.06
CA ARG A 176 0.85 -2.96 22.21
C ARG A 176 1.81 -2.70 23.37
N TYR A 177 2.77 -1.82 23.16
CA TYR A 177 3.72 -1.37 24.17
C TYR A 177 3.60 0.15 24.30
N ASN A 178 3.41 0.65 25.53
CA ASN A 178 3.23 2.08 25.78
C ASN A 178 4.52 2.93 25.69
N ALA A 179 5.65 2.32 25.31
CA ALA A 179 6.90 3.01 25.02
C ALA A 179 7.75 2.15 24.08
N PHE A 180 8.39 2.79 23.10
CA PHE A 180 9.29 2.15 22.15
C PHE A 180 10.35 3.15 21.68
N GLU A 181 11.62 2.78 21.82
CA GLU A 181 12.76 3.58 21.35
C GLU A 181 13.91 2.66 20.98
N ILE A 182 14.61 2.99 19.89
CA ILE A 182 15.84 2.30 19.48
C ILE A 182 17.05 3.24 19.56
N GLY A 183 18.22 2.67 19.86
CA GLY A 183 19.48 3.41 19.94
C GLY A 183 20.03 3.84 18.57
N THR A 184 21.18 4.51 18.61
CA THR A 184 21.94 4.93 17.42
C THR A 184 22.56 3.73 16.69
N GLU A 185 23.09 3.94 15.49
CA GLU A 185 23.89 2.93 14.78
C GLU A 185 25.12 2.49 15.59
N SER A 186 25.80 3.42 16.28
CA SER A 186 26.94 3.10 17.15
C SER A 186 26.57 2.20 18.34
N ALA A 187 25.33 2.33 18.83
CA ALA A 187 24.74 1.43 19.82
C ALA A 187 24.10 0.18 19.18
N LYS A 188 24.31 -0.04 17.88
CA LYS A 188 23.77 -1.15 17.09
C LYS A 188 22.24 -1.21 17.11
N TYR A 189 21.60 -0.05 17.06
CA TYR A 189 20.15 0.12 17.05
C TYR A 189 19.44 -0.71 18.13
N ASN A 190 20.05 -0.80 19.33
CA ASN A 190 19.51 -1.62 20.41
C ASN A 190 18.08 -1.22 20.78
N LEU A 191 17.24 -2.18 21.19
CA LEU A 191 15.89 -1.94 21.67
C LEU A 191 15.94 -1.26 23.05
N LYS A 192 16.24 0.04 23.04
CA LYS A 192 16.61 0.84 24.20
C LYS A 192 15.45 0.99 25.18
N VAL A 193 14.24 1.23 24.67
CA VAL A 193 13.03 1.32 25.48
C VAL A 193 11.98 0.38 24.91
N LEU A 194 11.43 -0.45 25.79
CA LEU A 194 10.20 -1.21 25.57
C LEU A 194 9.36 -1.10 26.83
N GLY A 195 8.17 -0.52 26.68
CA GLY A 195 7.24 -0.20 27.75
C GLY A 195 6.42 -1.39 28.22
N ASN A 196 5.37 -1.09 28.98
CA ASN A 196 4.43 -2.09 29.48
C ASN A 196 3.61 -2.65 28.31
N TYR A 197 3.51 -3.97 28.30
CA TYR A 197 2.74 -4.73 27.32
C TYR A 197 1.25 -4.74 27.65
N THR A 198 0.42 -4.62 26.62
CA THR A 198 -1.01 -4.96 26.61
C THR A 198 -1.34 -5.65 25.29
N GLY A 199 -2.44 -6.42 25.24
CA GLY A 199 -2.94 -7.03 24.00
C GLY A 199 -3.26 -8.51 24.15
N THR A 200 -3.47 -9.18 23.01
CA THR A 200 -3.95 -10.56 22.93
C THR A 200 -2.92 -11.54 22.38
N ALA A 201 -1.82 -11.06 21.79
CA ALA A 201 -0.78 -11.88 21.18
C ALA A 201 0.24 -12.50 22.16
N GLY A 202 0.18 -12.15 23.45
CA GLY A 202 1.24 -12.39 24.43
C GLY A 202 2.50 -11.55 24.18
N ASN A 203 3.34 -11.40 25.20
CA ASN A 203 4.50 -10.51 25.20
C ASN A 203 5.77 -11.20 24.67
N ALA A 204 5.91 -11.38 23.35
CA ALA A 204 7.07 -12.05 22.78
C ALA A 204 8.36 -11.21 22.80
N MET A 205 8.26 -9.89 22.81
CA MET A 205 9.44 -9.00 22.78
C MET A 205 10.02 -8.71 24.17
N TYR A 206 9.44 -9.26 25.25
CA TYR A 206 9.91 -9.03 26.62
C TYR A 206 11.42 -9.25 26.79
N PHE A 207 11.94 -10.34 26.22
CA PHE A 207 13.35 -10.71 26.31
C PHE A 207 14.25 -10.01 25.29
N ASP A 208 13.66 -9.35 24.29
CA ASP A 208 14.41 -8.60 23.27
C ASP A 208 14.81 -7.20 23.80
N LYS A 209 14.25 -6.77 24.94
CA LYS A 209 14.55 -5.46 25.54
C LYS A 209 16.04 -5.33 25.89
N GLY A 210 16.66 -4.27 25.38
CA GLY A 210 18.09 -4.00 25.55
C GLY A 210 18.99 -4.71 24.53
N SER A 211 18.48 -5.70 23.81
CA SER A 211 19.23 -6.42 22.78
C SER A 211 19.57 -5.53 21.59
N LYS A 212 20.72 -5.77 20.97
CA LYS A 212 21.17 -5.09 19.75
C LYS A 212 20.52 -5.73 18.53
N PHE A 213 20.34 -4.96 17.47
CA PHE A 213 19.84 -5.51 16.22
C PHE A 213 20.91 -6.37 15.55
N SER A 214 20.54 -7.50 14.96
CA SER A 214 21.47 -8.40 14.28
C SER A 214 20.93 -8.82 12.91
N THR A 215 21.82 -8.86 11.92
CA THR A 215 21.57 -9.28 10.54
C THR A 215 22.49 -10.43 10.17
N LYS A 216 22.28 -11.07 9.01
CA LYS A 216 23.08 -12.23 8.55
C LYS A 216 24.59 -11.98 8.43
N ASP A 217 24.96 -10.72 8.28
CA ASP A 217 26.33 -10.23 8.06
C ASP A 217 26.87 -9.41 9.25
N GLN A 218 26.06 -9.21 10.30
CA GLN A 218 26.49 -8.50 11.50
C GLN A 218 25.89 -9.11 12.77
N ASN A 219 26.70 -9.94 13.45
CA ASN A 219 26.33 -10.52 14.73
C ASN A 219 26.48 -9.51 15.88
N ASN A 220 25.36 -9.09 16.47
CA ASN A 220 25.35 -8.30 17.71
C ASN A 220 24.48 -8.95 18.79
N ASP A 221 24.06 -10.21 18.60
CA ASP A 221 23.22 -10.93 19.55
C ASP A 221 24.02 -11.34 20.79
N ALA A 222 23.32 -11.76 21.86
CA ALA A 222 23.97 -12.11 23.11
C ALA A 222 24.57 -13.53 23.08
N ASP A 223 24.20 -14.34 22.09
CA ASP A 223 24.62 -15.73 21.98
C ASP A 223 26.05 -15.83 21.45
N SER A 224 26.96 -16.28 22.32
CA SER A 224 28.37 -16.48 21.98
C SER A 224 28.62 -17.71 21.10
N THR A 225 27.61 -18.57 20.90
CA THR A 225 27.73 -19.86 20.21
C THR A 225 26.95 -19.91 18.90
N THR A 226 25.83 -19.19 18.82
CA THR A 226 24.92 -19.23 17.66
C THR A 226 24.74 -17.84 17.11
N HIS A 227 25.03 -17.64 15.82
CA HIS A 227 24.63 -16.40 15.16
C HIS A 227 23.12 -16.47 14.84
N CYS A 228 22.31 -15.79 15.65
CA CYS A 228 20.86 -15.92 15.63
C CYS A 228 20.21 -15.47 14.32
N ALA A 229 20.74 -14.42 13.69
CA ALA A 229 20.23 -13.97 12.40
C ALA A 229 20.45 -14.99 11.28
N LEU A 230 21.56 -15.73 11.30
CA LEU A 230 21.81 -16.84 10.37
C LEU A 230 20.95 -18.06 10.72
N HIS A 231 20.84 -18.40 12.00
CA HIS A 231 20.06 -19.56 12.43
C HIS A 231 18.56 -19.38 12.16
N GLN A 232 17.99 -18.25 12.57
CA GLN A 232 16.57 -17.90 12.40
C GLN A 232 16.25 -17.32 11.02
N GLU A 233 17.26 -17.05 10.19
CA GLU A 233 17.12 -16.44 8.85
C GLU A 233 16.18 -15.24 8.83
N GLY A 234 16.43 -14.31 9.75
CA GLY A 234 15.68 -13.08 9.92
C GLY A 234 16.45 -12.11 10.81
N ALA A 235 16.30 -10.82 10.55
CA ALA A 235 16.98 -9.78 11.33
C ALA A 235 16.08 -9.25 12.44
N TRP A 236 16.60 -9.19 13.66
CA TRP A 236 15.83 -8.80 14.83
C TRP A 236 16.73 -8.32 15.97
N TRP A 237 16.11 -7.82 17.04
CA TRP A 237 16.75 -7.62 18.35
C TRP A 237 16.95 -8.96 19.07
N HIS A 238 17.73 -9.85 18.46
CA HIS A 238 17.98 -11.20 18.97
C HIS A 238 18.73 -11.17 20.32
N TRP A 239 18.27 -12.00 21.26
CA TRP A 239 18.93 -12.27 22.55
C TRP A 239 19.64 -13.64 22.53
N TYR A 240 18.95 -14.73 22.90
CA TYR A 240 19.41 -16.14 22.83
C TYR A 240 18.31 -17.11 22.32
N CYS A 241 17.91 -17.18 21.05
CA CYS A 241 17.78 -16.08 20.11
C CYS A 241 16.58 -15.22 20.49
N THR A 242 15.39 -15.46 19.93
CA THR A 242 14.22 -14.63 20.19
C THR A 242 12.93 -15.42 20.21
N ARG A 243 11.92 -14.87 20.88
CA ARG A 243 10.54 -15.35 20.85
C ARG A 243 9.70 -14.70 19.74
N ALA A 244 10.22 -13.69 19.04
CA ALA A 244 9.57 -13.05 17.89
C ALA A 244 10.55 -12.93 16.72
N ASN A 245 10.15 -13.38 15.53
CA ASN A 245 10.97 -13.25 14.31
C ASN A 245 10.09 -12.70 13.19
N LEU A 246 9.58 -11.48 13.33
CA LEU A 246 8.65 -10.91 12.34
C LEU A 246 9.31 -10.56 10.99
N ASN A 247 10.63 -10.53 10.95
CA ASN A 247 11.43 -10.40 9.73
C ASN A 247 11.97 -11.75 9.23
N GLY A 248 11.45 -12.87 9.75
CA GLY A 248 11.76 -14.21 9.26
C GLY A 248 11.14 -14.51 7.90
N ARG A 249 11.31 -15.75 7.45
CA ARG A 249 10.75 -16.23 6.18
C ARG A 249 9.24 -16.24 6.21
N TYR A 250 8.63 -15.73 5.14
CA TYR A 250 7.20 -15.84 4.93
C TYR A 250 6.85 -17.28 4.52
N MET A 251 6.28 -18.06 5.43
CA MET A 251 5.90 -19.45 5.17
C MET A 251 4.80 -19.94 6.11
N ASN A 252 3.87 -20.73 5.57
CA ASN A 252 2.84 -21.42 6.35
C ASN A 252 3.39 -22.73 6.92
N ALA A 253 4.33 -22.63 7.87
CA ALA A 253 4.97 -23.79 8.48
C ALA A 253 5.35 -23.51 9.94
N GLU A 254 5.31 -24.55 10.78
CA GLU A 254 5.87 -24.52 12.12
C GLU A 254 7.39 -24.70 12.06
N HIS A 255 8.12 -23.59 12.05
CA HIS A 255 9.57 -23.61 11.93
C HIS A 255 10.17 -22.34 12.51
N TYR A 256 11.28 -22.42 13.24
CA TYR A 256 11.86 -21.27 13.94
C TYR A 256 12.25 -20.11 13.00
N LYS A 257 12.63 -20.43 11.75
CA LYS A 257 12.88 -19.47 10.67
C LYS A 257 11.65 -18.72 10.14
N SER A 258 10.42 -19.10 10.51
CA SER A 258 9.21 -18.46 9.99
C SER A 258 9.05 -17.05 10.53
N MET A 259 8.26 -16.24 9.83
CA MET A 259 7.67 -15.03 10.38
C MET A 259 6.77 -15.42 11.56
N ARG A 260 7.26 -15.32 12.79
CA ARG A 260 6.57 -15.88 13.97
C ARG A 260 6.50 -14.95 15.16
N TRP A 261 5.53 -15.24 16.02
CA TRP A 261 5.36 -14.68 17.34
C TRP A 261 5.00 -15.82 18.30
N ASN A 262 5.95 -16.24 19.15
CA ASN A 262 5.85 -17.52 19.87
C ASN A 262 4.57 -17.64 20.73
N TYR A 263 4.12 -16.55 21.35
CA TYR A 263 2.90 -16.55 22.16
C TYR A 263 1.59 -16.47 21.35
N PHE A 264 1.66 -16.32 20.03
CA PHE A 264 0.46 -16.24 19.18
C PHE A 264 -0.25 -17.59 19.16
N ALA A 265 0.48 -18.66 18.81
CA ALA A 265 -0.01 -20.03 18.76
C ALA A 265 0.70 -20.97 19.76
N HIS A 266 1.54 -20.42 20.65
CA HIS A 266 2.37 -21.18 21.60
C HIS A 266 3.34 -22.19 20.94
N ASN A 267 3.71 -21.92 19.69
CA ASN A 267 4.65 -22.71 18.88
C ASN A 267 5.41 -21.80 17.89
N ASN A 268 6.07 -22.40 16.88
CA ASN A 268 6.78 -21.67 15.83
C ASN A 268 5.99 -21.55 14.52
N GLN A 269 4.66 -21.61 14.58
CA GLN A 269 3.81 -21.48 13.40
C GLN A 269 4.02 -20.12 12.73
N GLY A 270 4.29 -20.16 11.43
CA GLY A 270 4.43 -18.96 10.61
C GLY A 270 3.12 -18.20 10.45
N LEU A 271 3.24 -16.89 10.42
CA LEU A 271 2.17 -15.91 10.28
C LEU A 271 1.97 -15.54 8.81
N SER A 272 0.75 -15.15 8.45
CA SER A 272 0.40 -14.63 7.11
C SER A 272 0.46 -13.11 7.04
N TYR A 273 0.47 -12.43 8.18
CA TYR A 273 0.42 -10.99 8.26
C TYR A 273 1.20 -10.51 9.47
N SER A 274 2.02 -9.48 9.29
CA SER A 274 2.53 -8.67 10.38
C SER A 274 2.57 -7.20 9.97
N ARG A 275 2.09 -6.32 10.85
CA ARG A 275 2.26 -4.88 10.68
C ARG A 275 2.76 -4.28 11.99
N MET A 276 3.90 -3.60 11.93
CA MET A 276 4.45 -2.89 13.08
C MET A 276 4.39 -1.40 12.83
N MET A 277 3.84 -0.67 13.80
CA MET A 277 3.63 0.77 13.69
C MET A 277 3.87 1.48 15.02
N ILE A 278 4.40 2.69 14.93
CA ILE A 278 4.65 3.56 16.08
C ILE A 278 3.81 4.81 16.01
N ARG A 279 3.42 5.33 17.17
CA ARG A 279 2.70 6.58 17.26
C ARG A 279 3.26 7.42 18.39
N GLU A 280 3.47 8.70 18.10
CA GLU A 280 3.94 9.68 19.06
C GLU A 280 2.98 9.76 20.25
N LEU A 281 3.51 9.83 21.46
CA LEU A 281 2.78 10.12 22.70
C LEU A 281 2.95 11.59 23.06
N GLU A 282 1.95 12.16 23.71
CA GLU A 282 2.01 13.52 24.27
C GLU A 282 3.06 13.65 25.38
#